data_AF-A0A524BJ65-F1
#
_entry.id   AF-A0A524BJ65-F1
#
_cell.length_a   1.000
_cell.length_b   1.000
_cell.length_c   1.000
_cell.angle_alpha   90.00
_cell.angle_beta   90.00
_cell.angle_gamma   90.00
#
_symmetry.space_group_name_H-M   'P 1'
#
loop_
_entity.id
_entity.type
_entity.pdbx_description
1 polymer ?
#
loop_
_entity_poly.entity_id
_entity_poly.type
_entity_poly.pdbx_seq_one_letter_code
_entity_poly.pdbx_strand_id
1 'polypeptide(L)' 'LDQFPFREDTVEAARLSIRLLKAIYRALDSLDMPALQAAQSRHDALAAQRIVQDALLSSMAEGR' A
#
# COMPACT_ATOMS: atom_id res chain seq x y z
N LEU A 1 5.38 3.79 15.50
CA LEU A 1 5.22 4.84 14.47
C LEU A 1 6.10 5.99 14.92
N ASP A 2 7.13 6.32 14.15
CA ASP A 2 7.96 7.49 14.43
C ASP A 2 7.32 8.71 13.73
N GLN A 3 6.34 9.32 14.41
CA GLN A 3 5.52 10.42 13.90
C GLN A 3 5.38 11.49 14.98
N PHE A 4 5.44 12.77 14.57
CA PHE A 4 5.35 13.92 15.46
C PHE A 4 4.16 14.83 15.08
N PRO A 5 2.91 14.43 15.41
CA PRO A 5 1.71 15.22 15.14
C PRO A 5 1.61 16.43 16.10
N PHE A 6 2.27 17.53 15.76
CA PHE A 6 2.37 18.71 16.64
C PHE A 6 1.08 19.53 16.71
N ARG A 7 0.19 19.42 15.72
CA ARG A 7 -1.04 20.24 15.62
C ARG A 7 -2.30 19.39 15.52
N GLU A 8 -2.17 18.07 15.60
CA GLU A 8 -3.22 17.09 15.40
C GLU A 8 -3.48 16.27 16.69
N ASP A 9 -4.62 15.59 16.77
CA ASP A 9 -4.87 14.60 17.81
C ASP A 9 -3.90 13.42 17.62
N THR A 10 -3.05 13.18 18.62
CA THR A 10 -1.99 12.16 18.55
C THR A 10 -2.54 10.73 18.50
N VAL A 11 -3.69 10.48 19.13
CA VAL A 11 -4.38 9.19 19.11
C VAL A 11 -5.04 8.99 17.76
N GLU A 12 -5.69 10.00 17.21
CA GLU A 12 -6.28 9.95 15.87
C GLU A 12 -5.21 9.71 14.81
N ALA A 13 -4.09 10.44 14.87
CA ALA A 13 -2.95 10.27 13.97
C ALA A 13 -2.41 8.83 14.03
N ALA A 14 -2.21 8.28 15.22
CA ALA A 14 -1.76 6.90 15.39
C ALA A 14 -2.77 5.89 14.81
N ARG A 15 -4.08 6.09 15.04
CA ARG A 15 -5.14 5.22 14.50
C ARG A 15 -5.19 5.26 12.97
N LEU A 16 -5.08 6.45 12.37
CA LEU A 16 -5.03 6.63 10.93
C LEU A 16 -3.82 5.91 10.32
N SER A 17 -2.65 6.07 10.91
CA SER A 17 -1.43 5.39 10.49
C SER A 17 -1.54 3.86 10.62
N ILE A 18 -2.11 3.35 11.72
CA ILE A 18 -2.37 1.90 11.87
C ILE A 18 -3.33 1.40 10.78
N ARG A 19 -4.40 2.15 10.47
CA ARG A 19 -5.34 1.80 9.39
C ARG A 19 -4.62 1.69 8.05
N LEU A 20 -3.76 2.65 7.73
CA LEU A 20 -2.95 2.66 6.50
C LEU A 20 -1.99 1.47 6.46
N LEU A 21 -1.23 1.23 7.53
CA LEU A 21 -0.28 0.11 7.59
C LEU A 21 -0.98 -1.25 7.41
N LYS A 22 -2.17 -1.42 7.99
CA LYS A 22 -2.97 -2.63 7.79
C LYS A 22 -3.45 -2.78 6.35
N ALA A 23 -3.83 -1.69 5.67
CA ALA A 23 -4.21 -1.73 4.26
C ALA A 23 -3.02 -2.04 3.34
N ILE A 24 -1.84 -1.47 3.62
CA ILE A 24 -0.60 -1.83 2.90
C ILE A 24 -0.27 -3.30 3.13
N TYR A 25 -0.40 -3.79 4.36
CA TYR A 25 -0.16 -5.22 4.66
C TYR A 25 -1.09 -6.14 3.87
N ARG A 26 -2.39 -5.83 3.78
CA ARG A 26 -3.32 -6.58 2.93
C ARG A 26 -3.00 -6.48 1.43
N ALA A 27 -2.53 -5.32 0.96
CA ALA A 27 -2.10 -5.18 -0.42
C ALA A 27 -0.98 -6.17 -0.77
N LEU A 28 -0.05 -6.41 0.15
CA LEU A 28 1.03 -7.37 -0.05
C LEU A 28 0.53 -8.81 -0.23
N ASP A 29 -0.58 -9.19 0.42
CA ASP A 29 -1.20 -10.51 0.23
C ASP A 29 -1.85 -10.65 -1.16
N SER A 30 -2.36 -9.55 -1.72
CA SER A 30 -3.00 -9.51 -3.05
C SER A 30 -2.03 -9.24 -4.21
N LEU A 31 -0.78 -8.87 -3.93
CA LEU A 31 0.17 -8.45 -4.94
C LEU A 31 0.65 -9.67 -5.75
N ASP A 32 0.44 -9.63 -7.07
CA ASP A 32 0.96 -10.66 -7.98
C ASP A 32 2.48 -10.54 -8.14
N MET A 33 3.20 -11.14 -7.19
CA MET A 33 4.65 -11.15 -7.13
C MET A 33 5.30 -11.80 -8.36
N PRO A 34 4.84 -12.96 -8.86
CA PRO A 34 5.36 -13.53 -10.10
C PRO A 34 5.21 -12.58 -11.30
N ALA A 35 4.04 -11.97 -11.51
CA ALA A 35 3.84 -11.04 -12.61
C ALA A 35 4.70 -9.78 -12.46
N LEU A 36 4.84 -9.27 -11.24
CA LEU A 36 5.69 -8.11 -10.95
C LEU A 36 7.15 -8.39 -11.27
N GLN A 37 7.69 -9.53 -10.84
CA GLN A 37 9.06 -9.94 -11.14
C GLN A 37 9.29 -10.10 -12.66
N ALA A 38 8.30 -10.65 -13.37
CA ALA A 38 8.37 -10.81 -14.81
C ALA A 38 8.31 -9.46 -15.55
N ALA A 39 7.53 -8.49 -15.07
CA ALA A 39 7.52 -7.14 -15.62
C ALA A 39 8.86 -6.43 -15.39
N GLN A 40 9.41 -6.55 -14.17
CA GLN A 40 10.71 -5.98 -13.79
C GLN A 40 11.86 -6.55 -14.64
N SER A 41 11.89 -7.86 -14.89
CA SER A 41 12.95 -8.50 -15.69
C SER A 41 12.95 -8.08 -17.16
N ARG A 42 11.79 -7.66 -17.69
CA ARG A 42 11.64 -7.12 -19.05
C ARG A 42 11.78 -5.59 -19.11
N HIS A 43 12.08 -4.93 -18.00
CA HIS A 43 12.06 -3.47 -17.88
C HIS A 43 10.72 -2.83 -18.29
N ASP A 44 9.61 -3.54 -18.12
CA ASP A 44 8.27 -3.06 -18.42
C ASP A 44 7.72 -2.26 -17.22
N ALA A 45 8.13 -0.99 -17.15
CA ALA A 45 7.78 -0.10 -16.04
C ALA A 45 6.25 0.13 -15.94
N LEU A 46 5.53 0.16 -17.07
CA LEU A 46 4.08 0.39 -17.08
C LEU A 46 3.34 -0.83 -16.54
N ALA A 47 3.74 -2.05 -16.92
CA ALA A 47 3.14 -3.25 -16.37
C ALA A 47 3.41 -3.38 -14.86
N ALA A 48 4.64 -3.11 -14.42
CA ALA A 48 4.99 -3.14 -13.00
C ALA A 48 4.17 -2.12 -12.19
N GLN A 49 4.00 -0.91 -12.71
CA GLN A 49 3.19 0.12 -12.08
C GLN A 49 1.72 -0.29 -11.97
N ARG A 50 1.13 -0.85 -13.04
CA ARG A 50 -0.26 -1.33 -13.03
C ARG A 50 -0.48 -2.40 -11.97
N ILE A 51 0.40 -3.41 -11.89
CA ILE A 51 0.31 -4.50 -10.91
C ILE A 51 0.32 -3.96 -9.47
N VAL A 52 1.23 -3.02 -9.18
CA VAL A 52 1.32 -2.40 -7.84
C VAL A 52 0.08 -1.55 -7.54
N GLN A 53 -0.39 -0.77 -8.51
CA GLN A 53 -1.58 0.07 -8.34
C GLN A 53 -2.84 -0.75 -8.10
N ASP A 54 -3.04 -1.84 -8.84
CA ASP A 54 -4.21 -2.70 -8.69
C ASP A 54 -4.28 -3.29 -7.27
N ALA A 55 -3.16 -3.77 -6.73
CA ALA A 55 -3.09 -4.27 -5.35
C ALA A 55 -3.27 -3.15 -4.31
N LEU A 56 -2.53 -2.04 -4.44
CA LEU A 56 -2.51 -0.96 -3.45
C LEU A 56 -3.85 -0.21 -3.39
N LEU A 57 -4.46 0.11 -4.53
CA LEU A 57 -5.69 0.91 -4.56
C LEU A 57 -6.92 0.08 -4.15
N SER A 58 -6.92 -1.23 -4.44
CA SER A 58 -7.98 -2.13 -4.01
C SER A 58 -7.99 -2.30 -2.48
N SER A 59 -6.83 -2.49 -1.85
CA SER A 59 -6.74 -2.69 -0.39
C SER A 59 -7.20 -1.48 0.43
N MET A 60 -7.13 -0.28 -0.17
CA MET A 60 -7.60 0.98 0.41
C MET A 60 -9.12 1.17 0.23
N ALA A 61 -9.72 0.52 -0.77
CA ALA A 61 -11.17 0.56 -1.00
C ALA A 61 -11.93 -0.34 -0.01
N GLU A 62 -11.37 -1.49 0.37
CA GLU A 62 -12.00 -2.46 1.29
C GLU A 62 -12.12 -1.97 2.75
N GLY A 63 -11.40 -0.91 3.13
CA GLY A 63 -11.41 -0.35 4.48
C GLY A 63 -12.42 0.78 4.71
N ARG A 64 -13.34 1.02 3.76
CA ARG A 64 -14.37 2.07 3.81
C ARG A 64 -15.71 1.54 4.31
#